data_AF-A0A950M2R6-F1
#
_entry.id   AF-A0A950M2R6-F1
#
_cell.length_a   1.000
_cell.length_b   1.000
_cell.length_c   1.000
_cell.angle_alpha   90.00
_cell.angle_beta   90.00
_cell.angle_gamma   90.00
#
_symmetry.space_group_name_H-M   'P 1'
#
loop_
_entity.id
_entity.type
_entity.pdbx_description
1 polymer ?
#
loop_
_entity_poly.entity_id
_entity_poly.type
_entity_poly.pdbx_seq_one_letter_code
_entity_poly.pdbx_strand_id
1 'polypeptide(L)' 'TTDAQAPKAHLSVALAQKLGIADGAQVRVKQGSGSAVLAAIVDKNLPDNVVRIAAAHASTAALGAMFGAITVERA' A
#
# COMPACT_ATOMS: atom_id res chain seq x y z
N THR A 1 7.93 -19.65 -3.24
CA THR A 1 8.33 -18.56 -4.16
C THR A 1 8.10 -17.24 -3.44
N THR A 2 8.85 -16.18 -3.77
CA THR A 2 8.69 -14.84 -3.16
C THR A 2 7.27 -14.28 -3.32
N ASP A 3 6.55 -14.74 -4.35
CA ASP A 3 5.12 -14.47 -4.61
C ASP A 3 4.16 -14.86 -3.48
N ALA A 4 4.55 -15.75 -2.56
CA ALA A 4 3.67 -16.19 -1.47
C ALA A 4 3.72 -15.29 -0.22
N GLN A 5 4.60 -14.28 -0.19
CA GLN A 5 4.65 -13.35 0.92
C GLN A 5 3.50 -12.35 0.83
N ALA A 6 2.88 -12.06 1.99
CA ALA A 6 1.82 -11.06 2.06
C ALA A 6 2.32 -9.73 1.47
N PRO A 7 1.62 -9.15 0.47
CA PRO A 7 2.02 -7.91 -0.14
C PRO A 7 2.05 -6.79 0.89
N LYS A 8 2.99 -5.87 0.71
CA LYS A 8 3.19 -4.72 1.58
C LYS A 8 2.90 -3.45 0.80
N ALA A 9 2.38 -2.44 1.49
CA ALA A 9 2.15 -1.12 0.93
C ALA A 9 3.40 -0.29 1.14
N HIS A 10 4.22 -0.11 0.10
CA HIS A 10 5.37 0.77 0.16
C HIS A 10 4.90 2.21 0.00
N LEU A 11 5.04 3.03 1.02
CA LEU A 11 4.67 4.44 1.02
C LEU A 11 5.92 5.30 0.92
N SER A 12 5.83 6.42 0.20
CA SER A 12 6.89 7.43 0.24
C SER A 12 7.04 8.00 1.66
N VAL A 13 8.25 8.45 2.00
CA VAL A 13 8.54 9.06 3.31
C VAL A 13 7.62 10.26 3.57
N ALA A 14 7.46 11.16 2.61
CA ALA A 14 6.60 12.32 2.74
C ALA A 14 5.12 11.94 2.99
N LEU A 15 4.61 10.90 2.31
CA LEU A 15 3.23 10.47 2.47
C LEU A 15 3.02 9.74 3.80
N ALA A 16 3.96 8.90 4.20
CA ALA A 16 3.95 8.23 5.50
C ALA A 16 3.96 9.27 6.64
N GLN A 17 4.80 10.29 6.56
CA GLN A 17 4.83 11.39 7.53
C GLN A 17 3.54 12.20 7.54
N LYS A 18 3.03 12.59 6.37
CA LYS A 18 1.78 13.35 6.23
C LYS A 18 0.58 12.61 6.82
N LEU A 19 0.54 11.29 6.63
CA LEU A 19 -0.51 10.44 7.20
C LEU A 19 -0.17 9.98 8.61
N GLY A 20 1.03 10.20 9.15
CA GLY A 20 1.49 9.71 10.45
C GLY A 20 1.64 8.19 10.54
N ILE A 21 1.86 7.51 9.42
CA ILE A 21 1.99 6.05 9.31
C ILE A 21 3.44 5.66 9.60
N ALA A 22 3.64 4.78 10.57
CA ALA A 22 4.95 4.23 10.88
C ALA A 22 5.29 3.03 9.98
N ASP A 23 6.59 2.75 9.82
CA ASP A 23 7.06 1.54 9.18
C ASP A 23 6.55 0.30 9.92
N GLY A 24 5.98 -0.67 9.20
CA GLY A 24 5.34 -1.86 9.75
C GLY A 24 3.90 -1.68 10.24
N ALA A 25 3.33 -0.47 10.22
CA ALA A 25 1.94 -0.25 10.62
C ALA A 25 0.95 -0.93 9.67
N GLN A 26 -0.20 -1.39 10.18
CA GLN A 26 -1.27 -1.86 9.29
C GLN A 26 -2.01 -0.67 8.68
N VAL A 27 -2.12 -0.69 7.36
CA VAL A 27 -2.84 0.31 6.58
C VAL A 27 -3.90 -0.37 5.73
N ARG A 28 -5.08 0.24 5.68
CA ARG A 28 -6.09 -0.15 4.72
C ARG A 28 -5.92 0.71 3.49
N VAL A 29 -5.73 0.04 2.36
CA VAL A 29 -5.69 0.66 1.04
C VAL A 29 -7.01 0.38 0.37
N LYS A 30 -7.62 1.42 -0.19
CA LYS A 30 -8.84 1.34 -0.98
C LYS A 30 -8.57 1.85 -2.40
N GLN A 31 -9.02 1.09 -3.39
CA GLN A 31 -8.92 1.45 -4.80
C GLN A 31 -10.22 1.06 -5.51
N GLY A 32 -10.94 2.05 -6.06
CA GLY A 32 -12.27 1.83 -6.62
C GLY A 32 -13.24 1.22 -5.60
N SER A 33 -13.82 0.07 -5.94
CA SER A 33 -14.67 -0.74 -5.04
C SER A 33 -13.89 -1.71 -4.15
N GLY A 34 -12.58 -1.83 -4.37
CA GLY A 34 -11.68 -2.74 -3.69
C GLY A 34 -11.07 -2.19 -2.42
N SER A 35 -10.82 -3.04 -1.42
CA SER A 35 -9.99 -2.68 -0.28
C SER A 35 -9.11 -3.85 0.16
N ALA A 36 -7.93 -3.54 0.69
CA ALA A 36 -6.96 -4.49 1.19
C ALA A 36 -6.28 -3.94 2.44
N VAL A 37 -6.04 -4.78 3.45
CA VAL A 37 -5.24 -4.42 4.63
C VAL A 37 -3.84 -4.98 4.45
N LEU A 38 -2.84 -4.10 4.49
CA LEU A 38 -1.45 -4.41 4.18
C LEU A 38 -0.55 -3.81 5.25
N ALA A 39 0.62 -4.41 5.46
CA ALA A 39 1.66 -3.77 6.25
C ALA A 39 2.29 -2.63 5.43
N ALA A 40 2.36 -1.44 6.02
CA ALA A 40 3.07 -0.29 5.49
C ALA A 40 4.58 -0.52 5.56
N ILE A 41 5.29 -0.19 4.48
CA ILE A 41 6.73 0.02 4.52
C ILE A 41 7.02 1.44 4.08
N VAL A 42 7.87 2.15 4.80
CA VAL A 42 8.36 3.46 4.35
C VAL A 42 9.56 3.26 3.41
N ASP A 43 9.38 3.59 2.13
CA ASP A 43 10.43 3.48 1.12
C ASP A 43 10.91 4.88 0.70
N LYS A 44 12.18 5.16 0.99
CA LYS A 44 12.85 6.44 0.64
C LYS A 44 13.18 6.57 -0.85
N ASN A 45 13.10 5.48 -1.61
CA ASN A 45 13.35 5.50 -3.06
C ASN A 45 12.07 5.83 -3.85
N LEU A 46 10.92 5.91 -3.18
CA LEU A 46 9.67 6.32 -3.81
C LEU A 46 9.58 7.85 -3.90
N PRO A 47 9.14 8.39 -5.04
CA PRO A 47 8.78 9.80 -5.14
C PRO A 47 7.68 10.18 -4.16
N ASP A 48 7.62 11.46 -3.81
CA ASP A 48 6.63 11.96 -2.88
C ASP A 48 5.20 11.69 -3.36
N ASN A 49 4.33 11.31 -2.41
CA ASN A 49 2.94 10.95 -2.64
C ASN A 49 2.71 9.69 -3.49
N VAL A 50 3.73 8.84 -3.66
CA VAL A 50 3.59 7.54 -4.32
C VAL A 50 3.41 6.43 -3.29
N VAL A 51 2.50 5.50 -3.61
CA VAL A 51 2.34 4.24 -2.88
C VAL A 51 2.45 3.10 -3.89
N ARG A 52 3.35 2.16 -3.62
CA ARG A 52 3.58 0.97 -4.45
C ARG A 52 3.09 -0.27 -3.72
N ILE A 53 2.23 -1.04 -4.39
CA ILE A 53 1.65 -2.27 -3.87
C ILE A 53 1.92 -3.37 -4.87
N ALA A 54 2.34 -4.55 -4.40
CA ALA A 54 2.46 -5.71 -5.27
C ALA A 54 1.06 -6.18 -5.71
N ALA A 55 0.82 -6.12 -7.02
CA ALA A 55 -0.37 -6.68 -7.66
C ALA A 55 -0.23 -8.21 -7.83
N ALA A 56 -1.32 -8.87 -8.22
CA ALA A 56 -1.40 -10.32 -8.47
C ALA A 56 -1.29 -11.25 -7.24
N HIS A 57 -1.46 -10.73 -6.03
CA HIS A 57 -1.65 -11.55 -4.83
C HIS A 57 -3.12 -11.61 -4.43
N ALA A 58 -3.58 -12.74 -3.86
CA ALA A 58 -4.99 -12.92 -3.45
C ALA A 58 -5.50 -11.79 -2.53
N SER A 59 -4.64 -11.24 -1.68
CA SER A 59 -4.98 -10.13 -0.77
C SER A 59 -5.01 -8.75 -1.44
N THR A 60 -4.46 -8.58 -2.66
CA THR A 60 -4.52 -7.33 -3.43
C THR A 60 -5.38 -7.45 -4.69
N ALA A 61 -5.86 -8.65 -5.02
CA ALA A 61 -6.78 -8.91 -6.11
C ALA A 61 -8.06 -8.06 -6.03
N ALA A 62 -8.51 -7.72 -4.81
CA ALA A 62 -9.66 -6.87 -4.59
C ALA A 62 -9.47 -5.43 -5.07
N LEU A 63 -8.23 -4.90 -5.10
CA LEU A 63 -7.94 -3.51 -5.51
C LEU A 63 -8.22 -3.25 -7.00
N GLY A 64 -8.38 -4.32 -7.79
CA GLY A 64 -8.84 -4.26 -9.17
C GLY A 64 -7.81 -3.70 -10.14
N ALA A 65 -7.69 -2.37 -10.20
CA ALA A 65 -6.85 -1.70 -11.19
C ALA A 65 -5.37 -1.70 -10.79
N MET A 66 -4.46 -1.95 -11.75
CA MET A 66 -3.01 -1.95 -11.50
C MET A 66 -2.45 -0.54 -11.26
N PHE A 67 -3.15 0.49 -11.72
CA PHE A 67 -2.83 1.91 -11.54
C PHE A 67 -4.10 2.69 -11.24
N GLY A 68 -4.00 3.72 -10.40
CA GLY A 68 -5.13 4.60 -10.11
C GLY A 68 -4.96 5.39 -8.83
N ALA A 69 -5.89 6.30 -8.57
CA ALA A 69 -5.98 6.96 -7.28
C ALA A 69 -6.35 5.92 -6.21
N ILE A 70 -5.52 5.85 -5.17
CA ILE A 70 -5.77 4.99 -4.01
C ILE A 70 -5.94 5.85 -2.78
N THR A 71 -6.82 5.43 -1.89
CA THR A 71 -6.97 6.04 -0.56
C THR A 71 -6.26 5.14 0.43
N VAL A 72 -5.41 5.73 1.27
CA VAL A 72 -4.74 5.02 2.36
C VAL A 72 -5.24 5.57 3.67
N GLU A 73 -5.74 4.67 4.52
CA GLU A 73 -6.18 4.97 5.87
C GLU A 73 -5.49 4.03 6.87
N ARG A 74 -5.33 4.49 8.12
CA ARG A 74 -4.87 3.61 9.20
C ARG A 74 -5.96 2.57 9.46
N ALA A 75 -5.56 1.30 9.54
CA ALA A 75 -6.46 0.22 9.94
C ALA A 75 -6.73 0.23 11.45
#